data_AF-A0A7X1HP22-F1
#
_entry.id   AF-A0A7X1HP22-F1
#
_cell.length_a   1.000
_cell.length_b   1.000
_cell.length_c   1.000
_cell.angle_alpha   90.00
_cell.angle_beta   90.00
_cell.angle_gamma   90.00
#
_symmetry.space_group_name_H-M   'P 1'
#
loop_
_entity.id
_entity.type
_entity.pdbx_description
1 polymer ?
#
loop_
_entity_poly.entity_id
_entity_poly.type
_entity_poly.pdbx_seq_one_letter_code
_entity_poly.pdbx_strand_id
1 'polypeptide(L)'
;MKKLLLFLLALSTLSYSTPKVSYRTGTAYALGEFFNSPAKKVLAVDNIVQLEENIFAQKVKYQTYTDFGGQIIKEKIFIFQKIGSTYKFLEKLDAKDMNL
;
A
#
# COMPACT_ATOMS: atom_id res chain seq x y z
N MET A 1 22.88 -5.25 -5.10
CA MET A 1 22.97 -3.80 -4.83
C MET A 1 22.25 -2.93 -5.86
N LYS A 2 22.24 -3.25 -7.17
CA LYS A 2 21.50 -2.45 -8.19
C LYS A 2 19.97 -2.41 -8.04
N LYS A 3 19.33 -3.46 -7.51
CA LYS A 3 17.86 -3.54 -7.36
C LYS A 3 17.28 -2.60 -6.29
N LEU A 4 18.00 -2.45 -5.17
CA LEU A 4 17.61 -1.56 -4.07
C LEU A 4 17.53 -0.10 -4.54
N LEU A 5 18.46 0.32 -5.40
CA LEU A 5 18.53 1.69 -5.93
C LEU A 5 17.36 2.01 -6.87
N LEU A 6 16.90 1.04 -7.67
CA LEU A 6 15.74 1.19 -8.55
C LEU A 6 14.43 1.25 -7.76
N PHE A 7 14.33 0.46 -6.67
CA PHE A 7 13.23 0.53 -5.73
C PHE A 7 13.15 1.92 -5.08
N LEU A 8 14.29 2.47 -4.65
CA LEU A 8 14.40 3.82 -4.08
C LEU A 8 14.00 4.93 -5.08
N LEU A 9 14.38 4.79 -6.35
CA LEU A 9 14.09 5.79 -7.38
C LEU A 9 12.62 5.79 -7.84
N ALA A 10 11.97 4.62 -7.89
CA ALA A 10 10.55 4.53 -8.19
C ALA A 10 9.69 5.10 -7.04
N LEU A 11 10.17 5.00 -5.81
CA LEU A 11 9.42 5.41 -4.62
C LEU A 11 9.38 6.92 -4.37
N SER A 12 10.39 7.66 -4.80
CA SER A 12 10.40 9.13 -4.72
C SER A 12 9.29 9.78 -5.56
N THR A 13 8.71 9.04 -6.52
CA THR A 13 7.58 9.51 -7.34
C THR A 13 6.21 9.35 -6.67
N LEU A 14 6.11 8.62 -5.55
CA LEU A 14 4.86 8.53 -4.76
C LEU A 14 4.44 9.85 -4.11
N SER A 15 5.33 10.86 -4.09
CA SER A 15 5.08 12.15 -3.46
C SER A 15 4.33 13.16 -4.34
N TYR A 16 3.87 12.80 -5.54
CA TYR A 16 3.21 13.75 -6.43
C TYR A 16 1.72 13.44 -6.68
N SER A 17 0.89 14.26 -6.03
CA SER A 17 -0.44 14.77 -6.40
C SER A 17 -1.51 13.80 -6.94
N THR A 18 -2.65 13.86 -6.24
CA THR A 18 -3.93 13.17 -6.49
C THR A 18 -4.40 13.17 -7.94
N PRO A 19 -4.91 12.01 -8.39
CA PRO A 19 -6.28 11.96 -8.90
C PRO A 19 -7.10 10.84 -8.24
N LYS A 20 -8.43 11.02 -8.21
CA LYS A 20 -9.44 10.09 -7.67
C LYS A 20 -9.12 8.64 -8.03
N VAL A 21 -8.77 7.82 -7.04
CA VAL A 21 -8.37 6.43 -7.23
C VAL A 21 -9.61 5.60 -7.57
N SER A 22 -9.80 5.34 -8.86
CA SER A 22 -10.56 4.18 -9.32
C SER A 22 -9.81 2.95 -8.82
N TYR A 23 -10.37 2.25 -7.83
CA TYR A 23 -9.88 0.93 -7.44
C TYR A 23 -9.80 0.08 -8.72
N ARG A 24 -8.58 -0.25 -9.19
CA ARG A 24 -8.44 -1.41 -10.07
C ARG A 24 -8.89 -2.58 -9.21
N THR A 25 -10.06 -3.12 -9.53
CA THR A 25 -10.80 -4.11 -8.75
C THR A 25 -9.91 -5.18 -8.12
N GLY A 26 -8.86 -5.63 -8.83
CA GLY A 26 -7.89 -6.60 -8.33
C GLY A 26 -7.10 -6.20 -7.06
N THR A 27 -6.64 -4.95 -6.89
CA THR A 27 -5.94 -4.55 -5.64
C THR A 27 -6.90 -4.34 -4.48
N ALA A 28 -8.13 -3.90 -4.77
CA ALA A 28 -9.20 -3.81 -3.77
C ALA A 28 -9.53 -5.19 -3.18
N TYR A 29 -9.58 -6.24 -4.01
CA TYR A 29 -9.76 -7.61 -3.54
C TYR A 29 -8.58 -8.07 -2.66
N ALA A 30 -7.33 -7.84 -3.08
CA ALA A 30 -6.15 -8.22 -2.31
C ALA A 30 -6.04 -7.48 -0.97
N LEU A 31 -6.47 -6.22 -0.92
CA LEU A 31 -6.54 -5.42 0.30
C LEU A 31 -7.78 -5.72 1.14
N GLY A 32 -8.82 -6.30 0.54
CA GLY A 32 -10.09 -6.63 1.16
C GLY A 32 -9.89 -7.48 2.42
N GLU A 33 -9.12 -8.57 2.33
CA GLU A 33 -8.82 -9.40 3.50
C GLU A 33 -8.22 -8.62 4.68
N PHE A 34 -7.40 -7.61 4.41
CA PHE A 34 -6.77 -6.81 5.46
C PHE A 34 -7.70 -5.77 6.06
N PHE A 35 -8.57 -5.15 5.25
CA PHE A 35 -9.45 -4.04 5.66
C PHE A 35 -10.90 -4.44 5.91
N ASN A 36 -11.29 -5.69 5.69
CA ASN A 36 -12.64 -6.19 5.97
C ASN A 36 -12.88 -6.47 7.47
N SER A 37 -12.11 -5.80 8.35
CA SER A 37 -12.30 -5.85 9.79
C SER A 37 -13.00 -4.56 10.23
N PRO A 38 -14.04 -4.63 11.08
CA PRO A 38 -14.71 -3.43 11.61
C PRO A 38 -13.77 -2.52 12.41
N ALA A 39 -12.61 -3.05 12.83
CA ALA A 39 -11.60 -2.29 13.55
C ALA A 39 -10.73 -1.40 12.65
N LYS A 40 -10.89 -1.42 11.31
CA LYS A 40 -10.05 -0.67 10.38
C LYS A 40 -10.89 0.11 9.37
N LYS A 41 -10.60 1.41 9.22
CA LYS A 41 -11.24 2.29 8.24
C LYS A 41 -10.20 2.90 7.32
N VAL A 42 -10.29 2.63 6.02
CA VAL A 42 -9.42 3.26 5.01
C VAL A 42 -9.75 4.75 4.92
N LEU A 43 -8.73 5.61 5.02
CA LEU A 43 -8.85 7.07 4.97
C LEU A 43 -8.37 7.63 3.62
N ALA A 44 -7.23 7.13 3.13
CA ALA A 44 -6.67 7.54 1.85
C ALA A 44 -5.87 6.38 1.25
N VAL A 45 -5.81 6.37 -0.08
CA VAL A 45 -5.09 5.37 -0.86
C VAL A 45 -4.34 6.11 -1.95
N ASP A 46 -3.05 5.83 -2.08
CA ASP A 46 -2.22 6.43 -3.12
C ASP A 46 -2.28 5.61 -4.42
N ASN A 47 -1.69 6.16 -5.47
CA ASN A 47 -1.52 5.47 -6.74
C ASN A 47 -0.70 4.20 -6.58
N ILE A 48 -1.00 3.21 -7.41
CA ILE A 48 -0.21 1.98 -7.50
C ILE A 48 1.05 2.28 -8.31
N VAL A 49 2.21 1.97 -7.75
CA VAL A 49 3.51 2.10 -8.42
C VAL A 49 4.05 0.71 -8.75
N GLN A 50 4.57 0.54 -9.95
CA GLN A 50 5.28 -0.68 -10.32
C GLN A 50 6.73 -0.60 -9.84
N LEU A 51 7.16 -1.60 -9.07
CA LEU A 51 8.51 -1.68 -8.50
C LEU A 51 9.43 -2.53 -9.38
N GLU A 52 8.93 -3.70 -9.80
CA GLU A 52 9.61 -4.64 -10.68
C GLU A 52 8.59 -5.26 -11.65
N GLU A 53 9.06 -6.15 -12.54
CA GLU A 53 8.15 -6.93 -13.38
C GLU A 53 7.19 -7.74 -12.50
N ASN A 54 5.89 -7.52 -12.70
CA ASN A 54 4.81 -8.11 -11.89
C ASN A 54 4.78 -7.74 -10.41
N ILE A 55 5.62 -6.82 -9.90
CA ILE A 55 5.59 -6.37 -8.50
C ILE A 55 5.13 -4.92 -8.41
N PHE A 56 4.14 -4.67 -7.56
CA PHE A 56 3.49 -3.38 -7.39
C PHE A 56 3.40 -2.99 -5.92
N ALA A 57 3.45 -1.69 -5.63
CA ALA A 57 3.25 -1.15 -4.30
C ALA A 57 2.10 -0.15 -4.28
N GLN A 58 1.38 -0.10 -3.16
CA GLN A 58 0.36 0.91 -2.89
C GLN A 58 0.45 1.37 -1.44
N LYS A 59 0.60 2.67 -1.22
CA LYS A 59 0.51 3.24 0.12
C LYS A 59 -0.96 3.44 0.50
N VAL A 60 -1.31 3.05 1.72
CA VAL A 60 -2.66 3.16 2.26
C VAL A 60 -2.59 3.77 3.66
N LYS A 61 -3.37 4.83 3.86
CA LYS A 61 -3.62 5.46 5.14
C LYS A 61 -4.93 4.94 5.69
N TYR A 62 -4.92 4.44 6.91
CA TYR A 62 -6.11 3.91 7.56
C TYR A 62 -6.14 4.23 9.05
N GLN A 63 -7.34 4.34 9.59
CA GLN A 63 -7.60 4.45 11.01
C GLN A 63 -7.82 3.04 11.58
N THR A 64 -7.25 2.79 12.76
CA THR A 64 -7.45 1.58 13.56
C THR A 64 -7.50 1.98 15.03
N TYR A 65 -7.69 1.00 15.92
CA TYR A 65 -7.62 1.20 17.37
C TYR A 65 -6.28 0.72 17.94
N THR A 66 -5.84 1.32 19.04
CA THR A 66 -4.81 0.78 19.92
C THR A 66 -5.39 -0.36 20.75
N ASP A 67 -4.53 -1.13 21.42
CA ASP A 67 -4.95 -2.22 22.30
C ASP A 67 -5.81 -1.74 23.49
N PHE A 68 -5.78 -0.43 23.77
CA PHE A 68 -6.58 0.25 24.81
C PHE A 68 -7.79 1.02 24.24
N GLY A 69 -8.17 0.79 22.97
CA GLY A 69 -9.35 1.40 22.35
C GLY A 69 -9.17 2.85 21.87
N GLY A 70 -7.97 3.42 21.96
CA GLY A 70 -7.67 4.74 21.40
C GLY A 70 -7.61 4.70 19.87
N GLN A 71 -8.14 5.71 19.19
CA GLN A 71 -8.04 5.78 17.73
C GLN A 71 -6.61 6.16 17.31
N ILE A 72 -6.05 5.45 16.33
CA ILE A 72 -4.74 5.71 15.76
C ILE A 72 -4.78 5.65 14.24
N ILE A 73 -4.05 6.56 13.60
CA ILE A 73 -3.86 6.59 12.15
C ILE A 73 -2.55 5.89 11.82
N LYS A 74 -2.60 4.93 10.90
CA LYS A 74 -1.44 4.21 10.38
C LYS A 74 -1.32 4.44 8.88
N GLU A 75 -0.07 4.58 8.42
CA GLU A 75 0.29 4.62 7.00
C GLU A 75 1.20 3.43 6.72
N LYS A 76 0.78 2.59 5.76
CA LYS A 76 1.49 1.36 5.39
C LYS A 76 1.60 1.28 3.88
N ILE A 77 2.68 0.68 3.40
CA ILE A 77 2.86 0.33 1.98
C ILE A 77 2.54 -1.15 1.85
N PHE A 78 1.64 -1.48 0.93
CA PHE A 78 1.25 -2.84 0.60
C PHE A 78 1.91 -3.23 -0.72
N ILE A 79 2.58 -4.36 -0.73
CA ILE A 79 3.26 -4.91 -1.91
C ILE A 79 2.45 -6.08 -2.45
N PHE A 80 2.29 -6.10 -3.77
CA PHE A 80 1.49 -7.07 -4.49
C PHE A 80 2.28 -7.67 -5.64
N GLN A 81 2.01 -8.94 -5.92
CA GLN A 81 2.41 -9.61 -7.14
C GLN A 81 1.22 -9.70 -8.09
N LYS A 82 1.37 -9.20 -9.33
CA LYS A 82 0.37 -9.41 -10.37
C LYS A 82 0.46 -10.84 -10.89
N ILE A 83 -0.65 -11.55 -10.88
CA ILE A 83 -0.78 -12.93 -11.39
C ILE A 83 -1.92 -12.92 -12.40
N GLY A 84 -1.58 -12.94 -13.69
CA GLY A 84 -2.58 -12.77 -14.75
C GLY A 84 -3.29 -11.42 -14.67
N SER A 85 -4.60 -11.42 -14.43
CA SER A 85 -5.43 -10.23 -14.25
C SER A 85 -5.63 -9.81 -12.79
N THR A 86 -5.10 -10.56 -11.82
CA THR A 86 -5.32 -10.33 -10.39
C THR A 86 -4.03 -9.92 -9.68
N TYR A 87 -4.16 -9.56 -8.40
CA TYR A 87 -3.06 -9.22 -7.51
C TYR A 87 -3.07 -10.17 -6.31
N LYS A 88 -1.90 -10.68 -5.93
CA LYS A 88 -1.64 -11.43 -4.72
C LYS A 88 -0.91 -10.53 -3.73
N PHE A 89 -1.42 -10.41 -2.51
CA PHE A 89 -0.72 -9.70 -1.44
C PHE A 89 0.57 -10.45 -1.07
N LEU A 90 1.68 -9.72 -0.98
CA LEU A 90 2.97 -10.26 -0.58
C LEU A 90 3.34 -9.83 0.84
N GLU A 91 3.43 -8.52 1.06
CA GLU A 91 3.90 -7.96 2.33
C GLU A 91 3.38 -6.54 2.56
N LYS A 92 3.47 -6.09 3.81
CA LYS A 92 3.17 -4.72 4.22
C LYS A 92 4.36 -4.14 4.98
N LEU A 93 4.73 -2.91 4.63
CA LEU A 93 5.84 -2.18 5.24
C LEU A 93 5.30 -0.96 6.00
N ASP A 94 5.94 -0.59 7.10
CA ASP A 94 5.70 0.71 7.73
C ASP A 94 6.20 1.82 6.82
N ALA A 95 5.36 2.84 6.59
CA ALA A 95 5.80 4.03 5.86
C ALA A 95 6.93 4.77 6.61
N LYS A 96 7.05 4.57 7.93
CA LYS A 96 8.08 5.16 8.80
C LYS A 96 9.40 4.38 8.83
N ASP A 97 9.39 3.09 8.50
CA ASP A 97 10.64 2.29 8.42
C ASP A 97 11.46 2.66 7.17
N MET A 98 10.92 3.57 6.36
CA MET A 98 11.62 4.24 5.27
C MET A 98 12.29 5.51 5.79
N ASN A 99 13.16 5.37 6.79
CA ASN A 99 14.20 6.38 7.01
C ASN A 99 15.17 6.28 5.83
N LEU A 100 14.92 7.13 4.85
CA LEU A 100 15.86 7.58 3.82
C LEU A 100 16.97 8.41 4.45
#